data_AF-A0A0C3QU59-F1
#
_entry.id   AF-A0A0C3QU59-F1
#
_cell.length_a   1.000
_cell.length_b   1.000
_cell.length_c   1.000
_cell.angle_alpha   90.00
_cell.angle_beta   90.00
_cell.angle_gamma   90.00
#
_symmetry.space_group_name_H-M   'P 1'
#
loop_
_entity.id
_entity.type
_entity.pdbx_description
1 polymer ?
#
loop_
_entity_poly.entity_id
_entity_poly.type
_entity_poly.pdbx_seq_one_letter_code
_entity_poly.pdbx_strand_id
1 'polypeptide(L)'
;MKARFLLPLFFILTSAQGANLPPPDAYGLAGMEVDVDKLIEFNVSQMKADGDFIAMEQVSGIDSGKLERGYRHAMKSCFDKYERMTEENAEALSDCFIDQTAEGVGASREQFNAWLDELDSQDGENPDAIEALDMEMDKIHDAIFALQDKPELTQAEQEQLADLEQQLIELGEKQHKLQLEEAEAMAAEMEAIYKRK
;
A
#
# COMPACT_ATOMS: atom_id res chain seq x y z
N MET A 1 -12.63 -1.05 -0.24
CA MET A 1 -11.38 -0.41 0.21
C MET A 1 -10.86 0.34 -0.99
N LYS A 2 -10.65 1.66 -0.91
CA LYS A 2 -10.29 2.48 -2.07
C LYS A 2 -8.78 2.47 -2.25
N ALA A 3 -8.33 1.98 -3.40
CA ALA A 3 -7.07 2.26 -4.09
C ALA A 3 -5.79 2.40 -3.24
N ARG A 4 -4.90 1.39 -3.36
CA ARG A 4 -3.48 1.45 -3.00
C ARG A 4 -2.72 2.63 -3.64
N PHE A 5 -3.29 3.28 -4.65
CA PHE A 5 -2.79 4.51 -5.28
C PHE A 5 -2.64 5.73 -4.35
N LEU A 6 -3.26 5.73 -3.16
CA LEU A 6 -3.14 6.82 -2.17
C LEU A 6 -2.28 6.44 -0.93
N LEU A 7 -1.84 5.19 -0.86
CA LEU A 7 -1.29 4.60 0.36
C LEU A 7 0.21 4.81 0.66
N PRO A 8 1.09 5.28 -0.26
CA PRO A 8 2.49 5.51 0.16
C PRO A 8 2.61 6.63 1.21
N LEU A 9 1.60 7.51 1.31
CA LEU A 9 1.56 8.61 2.26
C LEU A 9 1.01 8.20 3.64
N PHE A 10 0.11 7.23 3.69
CA PHE A 10 -0.42 6.71 4.94
C PHE A 10 0.56 5.74 5.59
N PHE A 11 1.25 4.90 4.81
CA PHE A 11 2.17 3.88 5.35
C PHE A 11 3.40 4.46 6.06
N ILE A 12 3.91 5.62 5.65
CA ILE A 12 5.03 6.30 6.35
C ILE A 12 4.58 6.79 7.75
N LEU A 13 3.28 6.95 8.01
CA LEU A 13 2.74 7.41 9.29
C LEU A 13 2.04 6.30 10.11
N THR A 14 1.49 5.25 9.48
CA THR A 14 0.76 4.18 10.19
C THR A 14 1.60 2.95 10.53
N SER A 15 2.71 2.71 9.84
CA SER A 15 3.68 1.67 10.25
C SER A 15 4.37 1.98 11.60
N ALA A 16 4.13 3.17 12.16
CA ALA A 16 4.57 3.56 13.49
C ALA A 16 3.66 3.10 14.64
N GLN A 17 2.59 2.34 14.40
CA GLN A 17 1.64 1.94 15.46
C GLN A 17 1.80 0.49 15.98
N GLY A 18 2.72 -0.32 15.42
CA GLY A 18 2.85 -1.74 15.80
C GLY A 18 4.20 -2.18 16.36
N ALA A 19 5.28 -1.51 16.02
CA ALA A 19 6.60 -1.75 16.61
C ALA A 19 6.93 -0.58 17.54
N ASN A 20 7.63 -0.84 18.65
CA ASN A 20 8.38 0.20 19.36
C ASN A 20 9.46 0.73 18.40
N LEU A 21 9.06 1.55 17.43
CA LEU A 21 9.98 2.34 16.66
C LEU A 21 10.57 3.35 17.64
N PRO A 22 11.90 3.48 17.69
CA PRO A 22 12.52 4.51 18.47
C PRO A 22 11.95 5.87 18.02
N PRO A 23 11.87 6.84 18.93
CA PRO A 23 11.10 8.06 18.72
C PRO A 23 11.52 8.79 17.43
N PRO A 24 10.68 9.67 16.86
CA PRO A 24 10.88 10.27 15.53
C PRO A 24 12.26 10.95 15.32
N ASP A 25 12.93 11.29 16.42
CA ASP A 25 14.29 11.81 16.53
C ASP A 25 15.39 10.77 16.30
N ALA A 26 15.14 9.48 16.56
CA ALA A 26 16.10 8.39 16.36
C ALA A 26 16.39 8.08 14.87
N TYR A 27 15.46 8.42 13.98
CA TYR A 27 15.63 8.35 12.53
C TYR A 27 15.99 9.71 11.90
N GLY A 28 16.16 10.75 12.71
CA GLY A 28 16.43 12.12 12.22
C GLY A 28 15.28 12.76 11.44
N LEU A 29 14.05 12.23 11.57
CA LEU A 29 12.86 12.73 10.84
C LEU A 29 12.25 13.97 11.49
N ALA A 30 12.53 14.20 12.77
CA ALA A 30 12.16 15.43 13.48
C ALA A 30 13.03 16.61 13.02
N GLY A 31 12.67 17.21 11.87
CA GLY A 31 13.34 18.39 11.32
C GLY A 31 13.73 18.28 9.84
N MET A 32 13.40 17.17 9.16
CA MET A 32 13.51 17.12 7.70
C MET A 32 12.39 17.97 7.10
N GLU A 33 12.77 19.12 6.55
CA GLU A 33 12.01 19.78 5.50
C GLU A 33 11.82 18.71 4.40
N VAL A 34 10.61 18.15 4.29
CA VAL A 34 10.32 17.08 3.34
C VAL A 34 10.49 17.67 1.96
N ASP A 35 11.60 17.34 1.31
CA ASP A 35 11.86 17.70 -0.06
C ASP A 35 10.81 17.00 -0.92
N VAL A 36 9.81 17.78 -1.37
CA VAL A 36 8.66 17.30 -2.15
C VAL A 36 9.15 16.57 -3.41
N ASP A 37 10.25 17.01 -4.03
CA ASP A 37 10.77 16.34 -5.20
C ASP A 37 11.32 14.93 -4.84
N LYS A 38 11.96 14.75 -3.69
CA LYS A 38 12.39 13.42 -3.21
C LYS A 38 11.22 12.52 -2.82
N LEU A 39 10.17 13.09 -2.22
CA LEU A 39 8.94 12.36 -1.93
C LEU A 39 8.27 11.87 -3.21
N ILE A 40 8.21 12.71 -4.25
CA ILE A 40 7.69 12.35 -5.56
C ILE A 40 8.52 11.23 -6.19
N GLU A 41 9.85 11.33 -6.16
CA GLU A 41 10.73 10.27 -6.69
C GLU A 41 10.51 8.93 -5.98
N PHE A 42 10.38 8.94 -4.65
CA PHE A 42 10.10 7.72 -3.89
C PHE A 42 8.76 7.10 -4.29
N ASN A 43 7.70 7.91 -4.34
CA ASN A 43 6.37 7.42 -4.72
C ASN A 43 6.37 6.83 -6.15
N VAL A 44 6.98 7.53 -7.10
CA VAL A 44 7.04 7.04 -8.48
C VAL A 44 7.87 5.77 -8.61
N SER A 45 8.95 5.66 -7.84
CA SER A 45 9.81 4.48 -7.86
C SER A 45 9.09 3.25 -7.28
N GLN A 46 8.34 3.41 -6.18
CA GLN A 46 7.44 2.38 -5.66
C GLN A 46 6.39 1.96 -6.70
N MET A 47 5.64 2.92 -7.26
CA MET A 47 4.61 2.62 -8.28
C MET A 47 5.18 1.92 -9.54
N LYS A 48 6.46 2.12 -9.84
CA LYS A 48 7.14 1.39 -10.92
C LYS A 48 7.52 -0.03 -10.52
N ALA A 49 7.98 -0.22 -9.29
CA ALA A 49 8.29 -1.54 -8.75
C ALA A 49 7.03 -2.41 -8.67
N ASP A 50 5.92 -1.81 -8.25
CA ASP A 50 4.62 -2.47 -8.12
C ASP A 50 3.92 -2.68 -9.47
N GLY A 51 4.38 -1.98 -10.51
CA GLY A 51 3.85 -2.10 -11.86
C GLY A 51 2.56 -1.29 -12.11
N ASP A 52 2.19 -0.40 -11.18
CA ASP A 52 0.97 0.41 -11.21
C ASP A 52 0.78 1.18 -12.52
N PHE A 53 1.85 1.78 -13.05
CA PHE A 53 1.76 2.52 -14.32
C PHE A 53 1.49 1.60 -15.51
N ILE A 54 1.99 0.35 -15.46
CA ILE A 54 1.75 -0.65 -16.49
C ILE A 54 0.32 -1.20 -16.37
N ALA A 55 -0.14 -1.47 -15.16
CA ALA A 55 -1.52 -1.89 -14.92
C ALA A 55 -2.50 -0.80 -15.39
N MET A 56 -2.24 0.45 -15.03
CA MET A 56 -3.03 1.60 -15.50
C MET A 56 -2.97 1.78 -17.02
N GLU A 57 -1.83 1.52 -17.66
CA GLU A 57 -1.73 1.50 -19.14
C GLU A 57 -2.64 0.45 -19.77
N GLN A 58 -2.75 -0.75 -19.16
CA GLN A 58 -3.60 -1.82 -19.68
C GLN A 58 -5.10 -1.47 -19.63
N VAL A 59 -5.56 -0.82 -18.56
CA VAL A 59 -6.98 -0.45 -18.42
C VAL A 59 -7.35 0.84 -19.16
N SER A 60 -6.43 1.80 -19.25
CA SER A 60 -6.68 3.12 -19.84
C SER A 60 -6.28 3.21 -21.32
N GLY A 61 -5.37 2.37 -21.78
CA GLY A 61 -4.70 2.49 -23.08
C GLY A 61 -3.74 3.69 -23.18
N ILE A 62 -3.42 4.34 -22.06
CA ILE A 62 -2.49 5.47 -22.00
C ILE A 62 -1.09 4.96 -21.67
N ASP A 63 -0.11 5.36 -22.48
CA ASP A 63 1.32 5.09 -22.23
C ASP A 63 1.73 5.34 -20.77
N SER A 64 2.32 4.33 -20.13
CA SER A 64 2.84 4.38 -18.76
C SER A 64 3.76 5.55 -18.49
N GLY A 65 4.57 5.96 -19.47
CA GLY A 65 5.40 7.17 -19.37
C GLY A 65 4.59 8.47 -19.28
N LYS A 66 3.44 8.55 -19.96
CA LYS A 66 2.50 9.68 -19.83
C LYS A 66 1.77 9.65 -18.49
N LEU A 67 1.35 8.48 -18.03
CA LEU A 67 0.73 8.29 -16.71
C LEU A 67 1.68 8.73 -15.59
N GLU A 68 2.95 8.32 -15.65
CA GLU A 68 3.98 8.74 -14.69
C GLU A 68 4.15 10.26 -14.65
N ARG A 69 4.25 10.92 -15.82
CA ARG A 69 4.39 12.38 -15.87
C ARG A 69 3.17 13.10 -15.32
N GLY A 70 1.96 12.59 -15.61
CA GLY A 70 0.72 13.13 -15.06
C GLY A 70 0.70 13.01 -13.53
N TYR A 71 1.05 11.85 -12.99
CA TYR A 71 1.14 11.61 -11.56
C TYR A 71 2.16 12.51 -10.87
N ARG A 72 3.38 12.62 -11.42
CA ARG A 72 4.43 13.54 -10.92
C ARG A 72 3.96 15.00 -10.86
N HIS A 73 3.29 15.44 -11.91
CA HIS A 73 2.73 16.79 -11.97
C HIS A 73 1.65 16.99 -10.90
N ALA A 74 0.73 16.04 -10.77
CA ALA A 74 -0.33 16.07 -9.77
C ALA A 74 0.22 16.14 -8.34
N MET A 75 1.22 15.32 -8.00
CA MET A 75 1.88 15.40 -6.69
C MET A 75 2.45 16.78 -6.42
N LYS A 76 3.22 17.33 -7.35
CA LYS A 76 3.82 18.65 -7.16
C LYS A 76 2.75 19.73 -6.98
N SER A 77 1.76 19.78 -7.87
CA SER A 77 0.71 20.79 -7.85
C SER A 77 -0.21 20.69 -6.64
N CYS A 78 -0.53 19.48 -6.18
CA CYS A 78 -1.39 19.29 -5.02
C CYS A 78 -0.64 19.53 -3.70
N PHE A 79 0.64 19.14 -3.58
CA PHE A 79 1.44 19.48 -2.40
C PHE A 79 1.74 20.97 -2.29
N ASP A 80 1.97 21.67 -3.41
CA ASP A 80 2.11 23.13 -3.40
C ASP A 80 0.82 23.84 -2.94
N LYS A 81 -0.34 23.22 -3.19
CA LYS A 81 -1.66 23.76 -2.82
C LYS A 81 -2.03 23.51 -1.36
N TYR A 82 -1.53 22.43 -0.75
CA TYR A 82 -1.82 22.05 0.63
C TYR A 82 -0.51 21.95 1.42
N GLU A 83 -0.14 23.03 2.13
CA GLU A 83 1.13 23.16 2.88
C GLU A 83 1.40 22.03 3.89
N ARG A 84 0.36 21.33 4.36
CA ARG A 84 0.44 20.17 5.26
C ARG A 84 -0.68 19.19 4.94
N MET A 85 -0.40 17.89 4.94
CA MET A 85 -1.45 16.88 5.04
C MET A 85 -2.01 16.86 6.46
N THR A 86 -3.29 17.14 6.60
CA THR A 86 -4.06 16.99 7.83
C THR A 86 -5.26 16.11 7.54
N GLU A 87 -5.82 15.47 8.57
CA GLU A 87 -7.05 14.69 8.41
C GLU A 87 -8.18 15.54 7.81
N GLU A 88 -8.23 16.83 8.15
CA GLU A 88 -9.20 17.81 7.65
C GLU A 88 -9.09 18.11 6.15
N ASN A 89 -7.92 17.88 5.53
CA ASN A 89 -7.72 18.17 4.11
C ASN A 89 -7.40 16.93 3.26
N ALA A 90 -7.41 15.73 3.86
CA ALA A 90 -7.12 14.49 3.16
C ALA A 90 -8.04 14.25 1.96
N GLU A 91 -9.35 14.49 2.12
CA GLU A 91 -10.33 14.36 1.03
C GLU A 91 -10.06 15.37 -0.10
N ALA A 92 -9.82 16.64 0.26
CA ALA A 92 -9.54 17.71 -0.70
C ALA A 92 -8.21 17.53 -1.44
N LEU A 93 -7.23 16.88 -0.79
CA LEU A 93 -5.95 16.51 -1.40
C LEU A 93 -6.13 15.34 -2.35
N SER A 94 -6.85 14.29 -1.94
CA SER A 94 -7.20 13.14 -2.79
C SER A 94 -7.96 13.58 -4.05
N ASP A 95 -8.94 14.48 -3.89
CA ASP A 95 -9.70 15.04 -5.01
C ASP A 95 -8.80 15.83 -5.97
N CYS A 96 -7.88 16.64 -5.42
CA CYS A 96 -6.88 17.34 -6.21
C CYS A 96 -6.02 16.37 -7.02
N PHE A 97 -5.56 15.28 -6.39
CA PHE A 97 -4.74 14.27 -7.03
C PHE A 97 -5.42 13.63 -8.24
N ILE A 98 -6.67 13.22 -8.06
CA ILE A 98 -7.49 12.63 -9.11
C ILE A 98 -7.68 13.64 -10.26
N ASP A 99 -8.06 14.88 -9.95
CA ASP A 99 -8.30 15.92 -10.96
C ASP A 99 -7.03 16.24 -11.75
N GLN A 100 -5.92 16.47 -11.06
CA GLN A 100 -4.66 16.85 -11.69
C GLN A 100 -4.04 15.69 -12.49
N THR A 101 -4.19 14.45 -12.02
CA THR A 101 -3.71 13.28 -12.77
C THR A 101 -4.55 13.08 -14.02
N ALA A 102 -5.89 13.11 -13.90
CA ALA A 102 -6.81 13.01 -15.03
C ALA A 102 -6.53 14.09 -16.08
N GLU A 103 -6.38 15.35 -15.67
CA GLU A 103 -6.04 16.47 -16.53
C GLU A 103 -4.67 16.23 -17.22
N GLY A 104 -3.64 15.84 -16.46
CA GLY A 104 -2.30 15.59 -16.97
C GLY A 104 -2.23 14.48 -18.01
N VAL A 105 -3.15 13.50 -17.96
CA VAL A 105 -3.22 12.40 -18.92
C VAL A 105 -4.24 12.64 -20.04
N GLY A 106 -5.00 13.75 -19.96
CA GLY A 106 -6.00 14.14 -20.95
C GLY A 106 -7.31 13.35 -20.87
N ALA A 107 -7.69 12.94 -19.66
CA ALA A 107 -8.92 12.23 -19.34
C ALA A 107 -9.89 13.12 -18.55
N SER A 108 -11.18 12.79 -18.54
CA SER A 108 -12.09 13.35 -17.55
C SER A 108 -11.91 12.68 -16.19
N ARG A 109 -12.33 13.35 -15.12
CA ARG A 109 -12.34 12.80 -13.76
C ARG A 109 -13.10 11.47 -13.70
N GLU A 110 -14.26 11.40 -14.37
CA GLU A 110 -15.09 10.20 -14.42
C GLU A 110 -14.41 9.04 -15.14
N GLN A 111 -13.70 9.31 -16.25
CA GLN A 111 -12.95 8.29 -16.96
C GLN A 111 -11.79 7.76 -16.11
N PHE A 112 -11.07 8.65 -15.44
CA PHE A 112 -9.96 8.26 -14.57
C PHE A 112 -10.43 7.43 -13.37
N ASN A 113 -11.53 7.82 -12.72
CA ASN A 113 -12.14 7.03 -11.65
C ASN A 113 -12.61 5.65 -12.13
N ALA A 114 -13.18 5.56 -13.34
CA ALA A 114 -13.57 4.26 -13.89
C ALA A 114 -12.37 3.32 -14.11
N TRP A 115 -11.19 3.84 -14.45
CA TRP A 115 -9.97 3.04 -14.52
C TRP A 115 -9.47 2.61 -13.15
N LEU A 116 -9.56 3.48 -12.14
CA LEU A 116 -9.24 3.10 -10.76
C LEU A 116 -10.17 2.01 -10.23
N ASP A 117 -11.47 2.12 -10.50
CA ASP A 117 -12.46 1.10 -10.12
C ASP A 117 -12.19 -0.25 -10.80
N GLU A 118 -11.75 -0.24 -12.07
CA GLU A 118 -11.36 -1.45 -12.81
C GLU A 118 -10.09 -2.08 -12.24
N LEU A 119 -9.09 -1.28 -11.85
CA LEU A 119 -7.88 -1.79 -11.19
C LEU A 119 -8.19 -2.40 -9.82
N ASP A 120 -9.00 -1.72 -9.01
CA ASP A 120 -9.47 -2.25 -7.71
C ASP A 120 -10.22 -3.59 -7.89
N SER A 121 -10.94 -3.77 -9.01
CA SER A 121 -11.58 -5.04 -9.37
C SER A 121 -10.57 -6.13 -9.72
N GLN A 122 -9.49 -5.79 -10.45
CA GLN A 122 -8.47 -6.77 -10.87
C GLN A 122 -7.55 -7.18 -9.71
N ASP A 123 -7.24 -6.26 -8.79
CA ASP A 123 -6.46 -6.55 -7.57
C ASP A 123 -7.18 -7.57 -6.67
N GLY A 124 -8.51 -7.48 -6.58
CA GLY A 124 -9.32 -8.48 -5.86
C GLY A 124 -9.24 -9.90 -6.45
N GLU A 125 -8.86 -10.03 -7.73
CA GLU A 125 -8.68 -11.34 -8.40
C GLU A 125 -7.23 -11.85 -8.33
N ASN A 126 -6.25 -10.97 -8.08
CA ASN A 126 -4.82 -11.30 -7.97
C ASN A 126 -4.18 -10.56 -6.78
N PRO A 127 -4.45 -11.00 -5.54
CA PRO A 127 -3.89 -10.37 -4.35
C PRO A 127 -2.36 -10.46 -4.33
N ASP A 128 -1.70 -9.47 -3.72
CA ASP A 128 -0.26 -9.51 -3.50
C ASP A 128 0.13 -10.64 -2.53
N ALA A 129 1.44 -10.87 -2.35
CA ALA A 129 1.91 -11.99 -1.56
C ALA A 129 1.51 -11.92 -0.07
N ILE A 130 1.38 -10.71 0.49
CA ILE A 130 0.97 -10.51 1.89
C ILE A 130 -0.54 -10.67 2.01
N GLU A 131 -1.30 -10.06 1.12
CA GLU A 131 -2.76 -10.15 1.08
C GLU A 131 -3.22 -11.60 0.84
N ALA A 132 -2.52 -12.34 -0.03
CA ALA A 132 -2.78 -13.76 -0.23
C ALA A 132 -2.54 -14.58 1.06
N LEU A 133 -1.52 -14.22 1.87
CA LEU A 133 -1.28 -14.84 3.17
C LEU A 133 -2.36 -14.47 4.18
N ASP A 134 -2.77 -13.20 4.23
CA ASP A 134 -3.87 -12.74 5.10
C ASP A 134 -5.17 -13.49 4.79
N MET A 135 -5.51 -13.61 3.51
CA MET A 135 -6.68 -14.39 3.07
C MET A 135 -6.59 -15.87 3.42
N GLU A 136 -5.39 -16.46 3.48
CA GLU A 136 -5.17 -17.84 3.91
C GLU A 136 -5.33 -17.98 5.43
N MET A 137 -4.74 -17.06 6.19
CA MET A 137 -4.85 -16.99 7.64
C MET A 137 -6.30 -16.78 8.11
N ASP A 138 -7.06 -15.90 7.44
CA ASP A 138 -8.48 -15.68 7.72
C ASP A 138 -9.32 -16.96 7.55
N LYS A 139 -9.07 -17.73 6.49
CA LYS A 139 -9.76 -19.02 6.28
C LYS A 139 -9.44 -20.02 7.38
N ILE A 140 -8.21 -20.02 7.87
CA ILE A 140 -7.80 -20.90 8.96
C ILE A 140 -8.42 -20.44 10.27
N HIS A 141 -8.48 -19.13 10.54
CA HIS A 141 -9.19 -18.57 11.68
C HIS A 141 -10.67 -18.97 11.68
N ASP A 142 -11.36 -18.84 10.54
CA ASP A 142 -12.74 -19.28 10.39
C ASP A 142 -12.91 -20.79 10.67
N ALA A 143 -11.98 -21.62 10.18
CA ALA A 143 -11.99 -23.06 10.44
C ALA A 143 -11.76 -23.40 11.93
N ILE A 144 -10.87 -22.67 12.60
CA ILE A 144 -10.63 -22.78 14.03
C ILE A 144 -11.87 -22.37 14.82
N PHE A 145 -12.49 -21.23 14.49
CA PHE A 145 -13.71 -20.78 15.15
C PHE A 145 -14.85 -21.81 15.00
N ALA A 146 -15.02 -22.39 13.80
CA ALA A 146 -16.01 -23.43 13.57
C ALA A 146 -15.77 -24.72 14.39
N LEU A 147 -14.52 -25.01 14.75
CA LEU A 147 -14.20 -26.10 15.68
C LEU A 147 -14.45 -25.67 17.13
N GLN A 148 -13.98 -24.49 17.54
CA GLN A 148 -14.11 -24.00 18.91
C GLN A 148 -15.56 -23.73 19.33
N ASP A 149 -16.45 -23.44 18.39
CA ASP A 149 -17.90 -23.29 18.62
C ASP A 149 -18.61 -24.62 18.95
N LYS A 150 -17.94 -25.76 18.78
CA LYS A 150 -18.51 -27.07 19.10
C LYS A 150 -18.50 -27.29 20.62
N PRO A 151 -19.58 -27.87 21.18
CA PRO A 151 -19.66 -28.13 22.63
C PRO A 151 -18.64 -29.17 23.11
N GLU A 152 -18.29 -30.15 22.26
CA GLU A 152 -17.26 -31.15 22.51
C GLU A 152 -16.53 -31.45 21.19
N LEU A 153 -15.20 -31.59 21.27
CA LEU A 153 -14.37 -31.98 20.14
C LEU A 153 -14.06 -33.48 20.22
N THR A 154 -14.23 -34.18 19.12
CA THR A 154 -13.68 -35.52 18.91
C THR A 154 -12.16 -35.47 18.84
N GLN A 155 -11.50 -36.62 19.03
CA GLN A 155 -10.04 -36.70 18.91
C GLN A 155 -9.53 -36.22 17.54
N ALA A 156 -10.21 -36.57 16.46
CA ALA A 156 -9.86 -36.12 15.11
C ALA A 156 -9.98 -34.60 14.96
N GLU A 157 -10.96 -33.98 15.61
CA GLU A 157 -11.14 -32.52 15.58
C GLU A 157 -10.11 -31.79 16.47
N GLN A 158 -9.63 -32.44 17.55
CA GLN A 158 -8.51 -31.92 18.34
C GLN A 158 -7.19 -31.96 17.56
N GLU A 159 -6.95 -33.04 16.82
CA GLU A 159 -5.80 -33.16 15.91
C GLU A 159 -5.89 -32.12 14.79
N GLN A 160 -7.06 -31.95 14.18
CA GLN A 160 -7.30 -30.91 13.18
C GLN A 160 -7.08 -29.50 13.75
N LEU A 161 -7.54 -29.22 14.97
CA LEU A 161 -7.33 -27.92 15.61
C LEU A 161 -5.83 -27.64 15.80
N ALA A 162 -5.06 -28.61 16.30
CA ALA A 162 -3.63 -28.48 16.48
C ALA A 162 -2.89 -28.25 15.15
N ASP A 163 -3.30 -28.94 14.08
CA ASP A 163 -2.73 -28.75 12.74
C ASP A 163 -3.04 -27.34 12.19
N LEU A 164 -4.25 -26.82 12.40
CA LEU A 164 -4.65 -25.48 11.98
C LEU A 164 -3.89 -24.39 12.77
N GLU A 165 -3.73 -24.56 14.08
CA GLU A 165 -2.94 -23.66 14.93
C GLU A 165 -1.46 -23.63 14.50
N GLN A 166 -0.90 -24.80 14.18
CA GLN A 166 0.46 -24.89 13.66
C GLN A 166 0.61 -24.19 12.30
N GLN A 167 -0.36 -24.34 11.41
CA GLN A 167 -0.38 -23.64 10.12
C GLN A 167 -0.41 -22.11 10.28
N LEU A 168 -1.18 -21.59 11.24
CA LEU A 168 -1.18 -20.14 11.54
C LEU A 168 0.19 -19.63 11.99
N ILE A 169 0.92 -20.41 12.80
CA ILE A 169 2.27 -20.04 13.23
C ILE A 169 3.19 -19.95 12.01
N GLU A 170 3.18 -20.95 11.14
CA GLU A 170 4.03 -21.00 9.95
C GLU A 170 3.70 -19.87 8.95
N LEU A 171 2.41 -19.59 8.75
CA LEU A 171 1.97 -18.47 7.90
C LEU A 171 2.36 -17.12 8.51
N GLY A 172 2.21 -16.96 9.83
CA GLY A 172 2.63 -15.75 10.54
C GLY A 172 4.14 -15.49 10.45
N GLU A 173 4.97 -16.54 10.55
CA GLU A 173 6.42 -16.42 10.34
C GLU A 173 6.75 -16.02 8.89
N LYS A 174 6.05 -16.59 7.91
CA LYS A 174 6.22 -16.26 6.50
C LYS A 174 5.80 -14.81 6.21
N GLN A 175 4.68 -14.37 6.77
CA GLN A 175 4.21 -12.99 6.66
C GLN A 175 5.23 -12.03 7.28
N HIS A 176 5.70 -12.31 8.50
CA HIS A 176 6.70 -11.46 9.18
C HIS A 176 7.99 -11.34 8.36
N LYS A 177 8.45 -12.45 7.76
CA LYS A 177 9.63 -12.45 6.92
C LYS A 177 9.45 -11.58 5.67
N LEU A 178 8.32 -11.70 4.98
CA LEU A 178 8.04 -10.87 3.79
C LEU A 178 7.97 -9.38 4.16
N GLN A 179 7.30 -9.04 5.27
CA GLN A 179 7.25 -7.67 5.77
C GLN A 179 8.64 -7.10 6.09
N LEU A 180 9.54 -7.92 6.62
CA LEU A 180 10.92 -7.51 6.88
C LEU A 180 11.68 -7.26 5.56
N GLU A 181 11.53 -8.16 4.59
CA GLU A 181 12.15 -8.02 3.26
C GLU A 181 11.66 -6.74 2.55
N GLU A 182 10.35 -6.44 2.61
CA GLU A 182 9.77 -5.20 2.08
C GLU A 182 10.29 -3.97 2.81
N ALA A 183 10.33 -3.99 4.14
CA ALA A 183 10.84 -2.87 4.94
C ALA A 183 12.32 -2.58 4.66
N GLU A 184 13.15 -3.61 4.50
CA GLU A 184 14.56 -3.47 4.14
C GLU A 184 14.73 -2.91 2.72
N ALA A 185 13.92 -3.37 1.76
CA ALA A 185 13.92 -2.84 0.39
C ALA A 185 13.53 -1.35 0.37
N MET A 186 12.45 -0.98 1.07
CA MET A 186 12.02 0.42 1.20
C MET A 186 13.10 1.29 1.85
N ALA A 187 13.75 0.81 2.91
CA ALA A 187 14.81 1.55 3.59
C ALA A 187 16.02 1.78 2.68
N ALA A 188 16.44 0.75 1.93
CA ALA A 188 17.54 0.87 0.96
C ALA A 188 17.21 1.84 -0.18
N GLU A 189 15.96 1.84 -0.65
CA GLU A 189 15.48 2.75 -1.68
C GLU A 189 15.45 4.20 -1.19
N MET A 190 14.88 4.44 0.00
CA MET A 190 14.91 5.76 0.63
C MET A 190 16.36 6.26 0.76
N GLU A 191 17.26 5.43 1.28
CA GLU A 191 18.68 5.79 1.40
C GLU A 191 19.30 6.16 0.04
N ALA A 192 18.99 5.41 -1.02
CA ALA A 192 19.47 5.69 -2.37
C ALA A 192 18.94 7.03 -2.92
N ILE A 193 17.66 7.35 -2.69
CA ILE A 193 17.03 8.60 -3.14
C ILE A 193 17.61 9.79 -2.36
N TYR A 194 17.72 9.69 -1.04
CA TYR A 194 18.21 10.79 -0.21
C TYR A 194 19.70 11.10 -0.44
N LYS A 195 20.51 10.11 -0.85
CA LYS A 195 21.93 10.28 -1.20
C LYS A 195 22.18 10.78 -2.62
N ARG A 196 21.20 10.73 -3.53
CA ARG A 196 21.34 11.36 -4.87
C ARG A 196 21.38 12.88 -4.68
N LYS A 197 22.45 13.50 -5.17
CA LYS A 197 22.67 14.96 -5.17
C LYS A 197 22.04 15.61 -6.38
#